data_AF-A0A954I238-F1
#
_entry.id   AF-A0A954I238-F1
#
_cell.length_a   1.000
_cell.length_b   1.000
_cell.length_c   1.000
_cell.angle_alpha   90.00
_cell.angle_beta   90.00
_cell.angle_gamma   90.00
#
_symmetry.space_group_name_H-M   'P 1'
#
loop_
_entity.id
_entity.type
_entity.pdbx_description
1 polymer ?
#
loop_
_entity_poly.entity_id
_entity_poly.type
_entity_poly.pdbx_seq_one_letter_code
_entity_poly.pdbx_strand_id
1 'polypeptide(L)'
;LAELHKLERSQDRYVQSLAQAQVWSTTFNSNVLTTEELLRWQHDIDRMPESIRAGPWYALGQAHLVRRDPDAAAAALLRVLIVHDADPQLAARCGLEGALALRRTNREDEARIVLQEVAERFPWTTSASEARQLLRDDGASPPAATAIPDR
;
A
#
# COMPACT_ATOMS: atom_id res chain seq x y z
N LEU A 1 22.73 -7.72 -2.00
CA LEU A 1 22.30 -8.64 -0.90
C LEU A 1 23.38 -8.80 0.18
N ALA A 2 24.63 -9.15 -0.16
CA ALA A 2 25.70 -9.34 0.85
C ALA A 2 25.90 -8.13 1.80
N GLU A 3 25.93 -6.91 1.27
CA GLU A 3 26.02 -5.69 2.10
C GLU A 3 24.76 -5.42 2.93
N LEU A 4 23.56 -5.75 2.43
CA LEU A 4 22.32 -5.61 3.20
C LEU A 4 22.28 -6.58 4.38
N HIS A 5 22.70 -7.83 4.19
CA HIS A 5 22.82 -8.81 5.28
C HIS A 5 23.90 -8.45 6.31
N LYS A 6 24.90 -7.65 5.92
CA LYS A 6 25.87 -7.09 6.86
C LYS A 6 25.23 -5.98 7.70
N LEU A 7 24.42 -5.12 7.07
CA LEU A 7 23.70 -4.03 7.75
C LEU A 7 22.57 -4.54 8.67
N GLU A 8 21.92 -5.67 8.35
CA GLU A 8 20.99 -6.37 9.27
C GLU A 8 21.65 -6.80 10.58
N ARG A 9 22.98 -6.93 10.63
CA ARG A 9 23.75 -7.25 11.85
C ARG A 9 24.29 -6.00 12.55
N SER A 10 23.91 -4.80 12.12
CA SER A 10 24.30 -3.56 12.77
C SER A 10 23.79 -3.50 14.21
N GLN A 11 24.59 -2.92 15.12
CA GLN A 11 24.13 -2.60 16.47
C GLN A 11 23.19 -1.38 16.49
N ASP A 12 23.22 -0.58 15.42
CA ASP A 12 22.24 0.48 15.22
C ASP A 12 20.91 -0.12 14.73
N ARG A 13 19.91 -0.06 15.61
CA ARG A 13 18.56 -0.59 15.37
C ARG A 13 17.87 0.07 14.17
N TYR A 14 18.16 1.33 13.90
CA TYR A 14 17.59 2.05 12.75
C TYR A 14 18.11 1.45 11.44
N VAL A 15 19.43 1.31 11.35
CA VAL A 15 20.12 0.73 10.18
C VAL A 15 19.73 -0.73 9.98
N GLN A 16 19.66 -1.51 11.07
CA GLN A 16 19.21 -2.89 11.04
C GLN A 16 17.78 -3.01 10.48
N SER A 17 16.83 -2.23 11.00
CA SER A 17 15.42 -2.29 10.58
C SER A 17 15.22 -1.87 9.12
N LEU A 18 15.94 -0.84 8.65
CA LEU A 18 15.89 -0.45 7.24
C LEU A 18 16.52 -1.49 6.32
N ALA A 19 17.65 -2.08 6.72
CA ALA A 19 18.28 -3.15 5.95
C ALA A 19 17.37 -4.38 5.82
N GLN A 20 16.68 -4.74 6.90
CA GLN A 20 15.72 -5.85 6.93
C GLN A 20 14.55 -5.61 5.96
N ALA A 21 13.94 -4.42 6.01
CA ALA A 21 12.86 -4.05 5.07
C ALA A 21 13.33 -4.00 3.61
N GLN A 22 14.58 -3.58 3.37
CA GLN A 22 15.15 -3.60 2.03
C GLN A 22 15.37 -5.03 1.52
N VAL A 23 15.75 -5.97 2.40
CA VAL A 23 15.85 -7.40 2.06
C VAL A 23 14.48 -7.96 1.68
N TRP A 24 13.42 -7.65 2.44
CA TRP A 24 12.05 -8.05 2.09
C TRP A 24 11.62 -7.59 0.70
N SER A 25 12.03 -6.37 0.32
CA SER A 25 11.70 -5.84 -1.02
C SER A 25 12.35 -6.63 -2.16
N THR A 26 13.40 -7.40 -1.88
CA THR A 26 14.02 -8.30 -2.87
C THR A 26 13.33 -9.66 -2.98
N THR A 27 12.50 -10.04 -2.01
CA THR A 27 11.85 -11.35 -1.98
C THR A 27 10.51 -11.39 -2.70
N PHE A 28 9.97 -10.26 -3.17
CA PHE A 28 8.66 -10.18 -3.84
C PHE A 28 8.51 -11.07 -5.07
N ASN A 29 9.60 -11.40 -5.78
CA ASN A 29 9.55 -12.31 -6.94
C ASN A 29 9.59 -13.80 -6.55
N SER A 30 9.77 -14.10 -5.26
CA SER A 30 9.85 -15.46 -4.74
C SER A 30 8.42 -15.94 -4.50
N ASN A 31 7.98 -16.97 -5.22
CA ASN A 31 6.64 -17.56 -5.13
C ASN A 31 6.39 -18.32 -3.79
N VAL A 32 7.06 -17.91 -2.71
CA VAL A 32 7.18 -18.59 -1.41
C VAL A 32 7.03 -17.56 -0.29
N LEU A 33 6.14 -16.58 -0.42
CA LEU A 33 5.76 -15.73 0.71
C LEU A 33 4.59 -16.40 1.44
N THR A 34 4.83 -16.85 2.65
CA THR A 34 3.85 -17.52 3.52
C THR A 34 3.09 -16.51 4.38
N THR A 35 1.93 -16.91 4.92
CA THR A 35 1.18 -16.07 5.87
C THR A 35 1.96 -15.84 7.16
N GLU A 36 2.65 -16.87 7.64
CA GLU A 36 3.50 -16.77 8.84
C GLU A 36 4.64 -15.77 8.67
N GLU A 37 5.24 -15.71 7.47
CA GLU A 37 6.26 -14.71 7.16
C GLU A 37 5.72 -13.29 7.19
N LEU A 38 4.57 -13.02 6.58
CA LEU A 38 3.99 -11.68 6.56
C LEU A 38 3.51 -11.23 7.95
N LEU A 39 2.97 -12.15 8.76
CA LEU A 39 2.63 -11.86 10.16
C LEU A 39 3.89 -11.53 10.98
N ARG A 40 5.00 -12.24 10.75
CA ARG A 40 6.27 -11.92 11.39
C ARG A 40 6.80 -10.56 10.94
N TRP A 41 6.72 -10.22 9.64
CA TRP A 41 7.09 -8.89 9.16
C TRP A 41 6.27 -7.81 9.85
N GLN A 42 4.96 -7.97 9.92
CA GLN A 42 4.08 -7.03 10.63
C GLN A 42 4.50 -6.84 12.10
N HIS A 43 4.76 -7.94 12.81
CA HIS A 43 5.25 -7.89 14.19
C HIS A 43 6.60 -7.16 14.31
N ASP A 44 7.53 -7.39 13.38
CA ASP A 44 8.83 -6.71 13.37
C ASP A 44 8.67 -5.22 13.09
N ILE A 45 7.81 -4.83 12.14
CA ILE A 45 7.51 -3.43 11.80
C ILE A 45 6.95 -2.68 13.01
N ASP A 46 6.02 -3.28 13.75
CA ASP A 46 5.41 -2.67 14.93
C ASP A 46 6.40 -2.39 16.07
N ARG A 47 7.59 -3.00 16.02
CA ARG A 47 8.68 -2.79 16.99
C ARG A 47 9.75 -1.81 16.51
N MET A 48 9.71 -1.39 15.24
CA MET A 48 10.63 -0.39 14.70
C MET A 48 10.32 1.01 15.25
N PRO A 49 11.27 1.95 15.29
CA PRO A 49 10.95 3.36 15.52
C PRO A 49 9.91 3.87 14.52
N GLU A 50 8.93 4.64 15.00
CA GLU A 50 7.80 5.11 14.18
C GLU A 50 8.24 5.84 12.90
N SER A 51 9.28 6.67 13.01
CA SER A 51 9.82 7.48 11.91
C SER A 51 10.32 6.68 10.71
N ILE A 52 10.52 5.35 10.83
CA ILE A 52 10.95 4.48 9.73
C ILE A 52 9.94 3.43 9.32
N ARG A 53 8.74 3.41 9.91
CA ARG A 53 7.77 2.35 9.62
C ARG A 53 7.12 2.47 8.24
N ALA A 54 7.14 3.66 7.62
CA ALA A 54 6.48 3.92 6.34
C ALA A 54 6.94 2.96 5.22
N GLY A 55 8.25 2.87 4.97
CA GLY A 55 8.82 1.97 3.96
C GLY A 55 8.54 0.48 4.21
N PRO A 56 8.79 -0.05 5.43
CA PRO A 56 8.43 -1.41 5.81
C PRO A 56 6.93 -1.75 5.65
N TRP A 57 6.01 -0.84 6.02
CA TRP A 57 4.58 -1.04 5.79
C TRP A 57 4.23 -1.06 4.30
N TYR A 58 4.85 -0.20 3.50
CA TYR A 58 4.70 -0.24 2.05
C TYR A 58 5.17 -1.59 1.49
N ALA A 59 6.33 -2.09 1.95
CA ALA A 59 6.85 -3.39 1.54
C ALA A 59 5.91 -4.55 1.92
N LEU A 60 5.32 -4.52 3.11
CA LEU A 60 4.31 -5.49 3.53
C LEU A 60 3.06 -5.44 2.64
N GLY A 61 2.58 -4.23 2.30
CA GLY A 61 1.48 -4.04 1.36
C GLY A 61 1.76 -4.64 -0.02
N GLN A 62 2.96 -4.39 -0.58
CA GLN A 62 3.39 -5.01 -1.84
C GLN A 62 3.40 -6.53 -1.77
N ALA A 63 3.89 -7.10 -0.66
CA ALA A 63 3.91 -8.54 -0.49
C ALA A 63 2.50 -9.16 -0.48
N HIS A 64 1.52 -8.50 0.16
CA HIS A 64 0.13 -8.94 0.10
C HIS A 64 -0.47 -8.83 -1.32
N LEU A 65 -0.13 -7.78 -2.08
CA LEU A 65 -0.55 -7.67 -3.49
C LEU A 65 -0.01 -8.82 -4.34
N VAL A 66 1.27 -9.18 -4.18
CA VAL A 66 1.89 -10.33 -4.86
C VAL A 66 1.17 -11.63 -4.52
N ARG A 67 0.78 -11.80 -3.25
CA ARG A 67 0.03 -12.97 -2.77
C ARG A 67 -1.44 -12.97 -3.14
N ARG A 68 -1.92 -11.96 -3.88
CA ARG A 68 -3.33 -11.78 -4.26
C ARG A 68 -4.25 -11.72 -3.03
N ASP A 69 -3.77 -11.07 -1.98
CA ASP A 69 -4.54 -10.77 -0.76
C ASP A 69 -4.83 -9.25 -0.71
N PRO A 70 -5.79 -8.77 -1.52
CA PRO A 70 -6.06 -7.35 -1.67
C PRO A 70 -6.58 -6.67 -0.40
N ASP A 71 -7.29 -7.38 0.48
CA ASP A 71 -7.78 -6.80 1.74
C ASP A 71 -6.63 -6.49 2.70
N ALA A 72 -5.72 -7.44 2.89
CA ALA A 72 -4.54 -7.21 3.72
C ALA A 72 -3.58 -6.18 3.10
N ALA A 73 -3.47 -6.17 1.76
CA ALA A 73 -2.72 -5.14 1.05
C ALA A 73 -3.29 -3.74 1.29
N ALA A 74 -4.61 -3.57 1.14
CA ALA A 74 -5.28 -2.31 1.42
C ALA A 74 -5.03 -1.85 2.86
N ALA A 75 -5.18 -2.74 3.85
CA ALA A 75 -4.95 -2.42 5.25
C ALA A 75 -3.51 -1.91 5.51
N ALA A 76 -2.50 -2.60 4.98
CA ALA A 76 -1.10 -2.22 5.15
C ALA A 76 -0.76 -0.88 4.46
N LEU A 77 -1.22 -0.69 3.22
CA LEU A 77 -0.94 0.52 2.43
C LEU A 77 -1.67 1.74 2.99
N LEU A 78 -2.95 1.60 3.37
CA LEU A 78 -3.72 2.71 3.94
C LEU A 78 -3.18 3.12 5.31
N ARG A 79 -2.54 2.22 6.06
CA ARG A 79 -1.85 2.60 7.29
C ARG A 79 -0.73 3.62 7.02
N VAL A 80 0.01 3.49 5.92
CA VAL A 80 1.03 4.47 5.53
C VAL A 80 0.38 5.82 5.22
N LEU A 81 -0.68 5.82 4.40
CA LEU A 81 -1.44 7.03 4.05
C LEU A 81 -1.95 7.78 5.28
N ILE A 82 -2.47 7.06 6.27
CA ILE A 82 -3.16 7.65 7.43
C ILE A 82 -2.19 8.00 8.56
N VAL A 83 -1.22 7.13 8.85
CA VAL A 83 -0.39 7.19 10.07
C VAL A 83 1.04 7.67 9.78
N HIS A 84 1.57 7.41 8.58
CA HIS A 84 2.98 7.61 8.28
C HIS A 84 3.18 8.48 7.02
N ASP A 85 2.55 9.66 7.02
CA ASP A 85 2.46 10.56 5.87
C ASP A 85 3.62 11.56 5.73
N ALA A 86 4.69 11.39 6.52
CA ALA A 86 5.87 12.27 6.53
C ALA A 86 6.57 12.37 5.16
N ASP A 87 6.43 11.34 4.31
CA ASP A 87 6.79 11.37 2.90
C ASP A 87 5.50 11.44 2.05
N PRO A 88 5.15 12.63 1.52
CA PRO A 88 3.93 12.83 0.74
C PRO A 88 3.84 11.94 -0.51
N GLN A 89 4.97 11.65 -1.14
CA GLN A 89 5.03 10.86 -2.37
C GLN A 89 4.74 9.39 -2.06
N LEU A 90 5.36 8.86 -1.01
CA LEU A 90 5.11 7.50 -0.56
C LEU A 90 3.68 7.35 -0.03
N ALA A 91 3.19 8.30 0.77
CA ALA A 91 1.83 8.27 1.31
C ALA A 91 0.78 8.27 0.20
N ALA A 92 0.90 9.18 -0.78
CA ALA A 92 0.02 9.25 -1.94
C ALA A 92 0.06 7.97 -2.77
N ARG A 93 1.25 7.39 -2.97
CA ARG A 93 1.42 6.12 -3.67
C ARG A 93 0.70 4.98 -2.96
N CYS A 94 0.88 4.86 -1.65
CA CYS A 94 0.21 3.86 -0.84
C CYS A 94 -1.31 4.04 -0.87
N GLY A 95 -1.80 5.28 -0.80
CA GLY A 95 -3.23 5.57 -0.91
C GLY A 95 -3.82 5.12 -2.24
N LEU A 96 -3.17 5.46 -3.35
CA LEU A 96 -3.62 5.04 -4.68
C LEU A 96 -3.66 3.51 -4.81
N GLU A 97 -2.58 2.83 -4.43
CA GLU A 97 -2.53 1.37 -4.53
C GLU A 97 -3.48 0.67 -3.55
N GLY A 98 -3.66 1.23 -2.35
CA GLY A 98 -4.65 0.77 -1.38
C GLY A 98 -6.08 0.90 -1.92
N ALA A 99 -6.41 2.02 -2.57
CA ALA A 99 -7.69 2.19 -3.24
C ALA A 99 -7.90 1.16 -4.35
N LEU A 100 -6.88 0.92 -5.20
CA LEU A 100 -6.96 -0.10 -6.24
C LEU A 100 -7.14 -1.51 -5.66
N ALA A 101 -6.55 -1.79 -4.49
CA ALA A 101 -6.77 -3.04 -3.78
C ALA A 101 -8.21 -3.17 -3.25
N LEU A 102 -8.79 -2.09 -2.70
CA LEU A 102 -10.22 -2.04 -2.31
C LEU A 102 -11.17 -2.30 -3.48
N ARG A 103 -10.88 -1.75 -4.67
CA ARG A 103 -11.69 -2.04 -5.88
C ARG A 103 -11.68 -3.51 -6.25
N ARG A 104 -10.55 -4.19 -6.09
CA ARG A 104 -10.44 -5.64 -6.34
C ARG A 104 -11.31 -6.47 -5.39
N THR A 105 -11.75 -5.91 -4.27
CA THR A 105 -12.68 -6.54 -3.32
C THR A 105 -14.09 -5.94 -3.37
N ASN A 106 -14.45 -5.27 -4.48
CA ASN A 106 -15.75 -4.65 -4.73
C ASN A 106 -16.11 -3.51 -3.74
N ARG A 107 -15.14 -2.94 -3.03
CA ARG A 107 -15.34 -1.82 -2.10
C ARG A 107 -15.14 -0.48 -2.81
N GLU A 108 -15.91 -0.27 -3.88
CA GLU A 108 -15.76 0.88 -4.80
C GLU A 108 -15.98 2.24 -4.11
N ASP A 109 -16.94 2.35 -3.19
CA ASP A 109 -17.20 3.61 -2.48
C ASP A 109 -16.05 3.98 -1.55
N GLU A 110 -15.45 3.00 -0.87
CA GLU A 110 -14.28 3.23 -0.02
C GLU A 110 -13.05 3.57 -0.85
N ALA A 111 -12.86 2.89 -1.99
CA ALA A 111 -11.81 3.22 -2.93
C ALA A 111 -11.94 4.68 -3.42
N ARG A 112 -13.17 5.13 -3.74
CA ARG A 112 -13.44 6.50 -4.17
C ARG A 112 -13.04 7.52 -3.11
N ILE A 113 -13.40 7.27 -1.84
CA ILE A 113 -13.01 8.13 -0.71
C ILE A 113 -11.49 8.24 -0.62
N VAL A 114 -10.77 7.12 -0.70
CA VAL A 114 -9.30 7.12 -0.64
C VAL A 114 -8.70 7.86 -1.84
N LEU A 115 -9.23 7.67 -3.05
CA LEU A 115 -8.75 8.38 -4.24
C LEU A 115 -8.96 9.90 -4.11
N GLN A 116 -10.08 10.34 -3.53
CA GLN A 116 -10.33 11.76 -3.24
C GLN A 116 -9.31 12.29 -2.23
N GLU A 117 -9.09 11.58 -1.12
CA GLU A 117 -8.08 11.93 -0.12
C GLU A 117 -6.70 12.09 -0.76
N VAL A 118 -6.29 11.15 -1.62
CA VAL A 118 -5.00 11.23 -2.33
C VAL A 118 -4.93 12.45 -3.25
N ALA A 119 -6.01 12.71 -4.01
CA ALA A 119 -6.08 13.82 -4.95
C ALA A 119 -6.07 15.20 -4.29
N GLU A 120 -6.66 15.31 -3.09
CA GLU A 120 -6.83 16.56 -2.35
C GLU A 120 -5.66 16.84 -1.40
N ARG A 121 -5.20 15.84 -0.64
CA ARG A 121 -4.14 15.99 0.37
C ARG A 121 -2.74 16.04 -0.24
N PHE A 122 -2.51 15.37 -1.37
CA PHE A 122 -1.20 15.28 -2.01
C PHE A 122 -1.20 15.77 -3.47
N PRO A 123 -1.71 16.98 -3.74
CA PRO A 123 -2.19 17.35 -5.08
C PRO A 123 -1.10 17.46 -6.16
N TRP A 124 0.16 17.57 -5.76
CA TRP A 124 1.35 17.68 -6.62
C TRP A 124 2.04 16.35 -6.92
N THR A 125 1.56 15.23 -6.36
CA THR A 125 2.14 13.91 -6.60
C THR A 125 1.64 13.29 -7.90
N THR A 126 2.45 12.43 -8.51
CA THR A 126 2.02 11.62 -9.67
C THR A 126 0.77 10.79 -9.32
N SER A 127 0.74 10.21 -8.12
CA SER A 127 -0.38 9.41 -7.63
C SER A 127 -1.68 10.21 -7.49
N ALA A 128 -1.62 11.50 -7.14
CA ALA A 128 -2.80 12.36 -7.16
C ALA A 128 -3.33 12.61 -8.58
N SER A 129 -2.44 12.75 -9.57
CA SER A 129 -2.86 12.87 -10.97
C SER A 129 -3.57 11.60 -11.45
N GLU A 130 -3.01 10.43 -11.13
CA GLU A 130 -3.62 9.12 -11.44
C GLU A 130 -4.96 8.95 -10.71
N ALA A 131 -5.04 9.30 -9.43
CA ALA A 131 -6.28 9.21 -8.65
C ALA A 131 -7.41 10.08 -9.24
N ARG A 132 -7.10 11.33 -9.64
CA ARG A 132 -8.08 12.20 -10.32
C ARG A 132 -8.53 11.62 -11.66
N GLN A 133 -7.65 10.93 -12.37
CA GLN A 133 -8.03 10.28 -13.61
C GLN A 133 -9.03 9.15 -13.35
N LEU A 134 -8.74 8.26 -12.41
CA LEU A 134 -9.66 7.18 -12.02
C LEU A 134 -11.03 7.71 -11.57
N LEU A 135 -11.05 8.78 -10.76
CA LEU A 135 -12.29 9.41 -10.32
C LEU A 135 -13.12 10.00 -11.48
N ARG A 136 -12.46 10.56 -12.50
CA ARG A 136 -13.15 11.04 -13.71
C ARG A 136 -13.72 9.88 -14.52
N ASP A 137 -12.95 8.82 -14.68
CA ASP A 137 -13.35 7.63 -15.43
C ASP A 137 -14.56 6.95 -14.78
N ASP A 138 -14.60 6.89 -13.44
CA ASP A 138 -15.74 6.36 -12.69
C ASP A 138 -17.01 7.21 -12.86
N GLY A 139 -16.89 8.54 -12.98
CA GLY A 139 -18.01 9.46 -13.24
C GLY A 139 -18.44 9.53 -14.70
N ALA A 140 -17.57 9.14 -15.63
CA ALA A 140 -17.86 9.08 -17.07
C ALA A 140 -18.52 7.76 -17.49
N SER A 141 -18.46 6.72 -16.66
CA SER A 141 -19.17 5.46 -16.88
C SER A 141 -20.68 5.68 -16.66
N PRO A 142 -21.57 5.41 -17.64
CA PRO A 142 -22.99 5.64 -17.47
C PRO A 142 -23.54 4.78 -16.32
N PRO A 143 -24.51 5.27 -15.51
CA PRO A 143 -25.16 4.43 -14.53
C PRO A 143 -25.74 3.22 -15.25
N ALA A 144 -25.38 2.01 -14.78
CA ALA A 144 -25.88 0.76 -15.33
C ALA A 144 -27.39 0.87 -15.52
N ALA A 145 -27.83 0.78 -16.79
CA ALA A 145 -29.21 0.97 -17.19
C ALA A 145 -30.11 0.12 -16.29
N THR A 146 -30.97 0.80 -15.54
CA THR A 146 -32.03 0.18 -14.76
C THR A 146 -32.89 -0.57 -15.77
N ALA A 147 -32.80 -1.90 -15.77
CA ALA A 147 -33.72 -2.74 -16.51
C ALA A 147 -35.11 -2.52 -15.91
N ILE A 148 -35.88 -1.62 -16.53
CA ILE A 148 -37.31 -1.50 -16.31
C ILE A 148 -37.92 -2.66 -17.10
N PRO A 149 -38.53 -3.67 -16.46
CA PRO A 149 -39.28 -4.68 -17.20
C PRO A 149 -40.56 -4.01 -17.73
N ASP A 150 -40.71 -3.99 -19.05
CA ASP A 150 -41.97 -3.60 -19.71
C ASP A 150 -43.13 -4.47 -19.20
N ARG A 151 -44.24 -3.79 -18.89
CA ARG A 151 -45.53 -4.38 -18.51
C ARG A 151 -46.32 -4.82 -19.74
#